data_AF-A0A2Z2N7H9-F1
#
_entry.id   AF-A0A2Z2N7H9-F1
#
_cell.length_a   1.000
_cell.length_b   1.000
_cell.length_c   1.000
_cell.angle_alpha   90.00
_cell.angle_beta   90.00
_cell.angle_gamma   90.00
#
_symmetry.space_group_name_H-M   'P 1'
#
loop_
_entity.id
_entity.type
_entity.pdbx_description
1 polymer ?
#
loop_
_entity_poly.entity_id
_entity_poly.type
_entity_poly.pdbx_seq_one_letter_code
_entity_poly.pdbx_strand_id
1 'polypeptide(L)'
;MDIVTEGLVTKVEIDEVENRVRVYVAFARNTPAHPFTMAVNWPLQAKIVREMVKVLEDKVGYLEIVDDTTLQRYYPLEDDLEV
;
A
#
# COMPACT_ATOMS: atom_id res chain seq x y z
N MET A 1 9.94 -9.33 -13.48
CA MET A 1 10.09 -9.22 -12.03
C MET A 1 8.88 -8.47 -11.51
N ASP A 2 8.19 -8.98 -10.50
CA ASP A 2 6.91 -8.46 -10.00
C ASP A 2 6.95 -8.26 -8.47
N ILE A 3 6.07 -7.40 -7.96
CA ILE A 3 6.05 -6.97 -6.56
C ILE A 3 5.72 -8.09 -5.55
N VAL A 4 5.10 -9.18 -6.01
CA VAL A 4 4.77 -10.32 -5.14
C VAL A 4 5.99 -11.21 -5.00
N THR A 5 6.64 -11.56 -6.12
CA THR A 5 7.87 -12.37 -6.12
C THR A 5 9.02 -11.68 -5.40
N GLU A 6 9.11 -10.34 -5.47
CA GLU A 6 10.12 -9.55 -4.74
C GLU A 6 9.81 -9.37 -3.25
N GLY A 7 8.70 -9.92 -2.75
CA GLY A 7 8.32 -9.82 -1.33
C GLY A 7 7.90 -8.41 -0.91
N LEU A 8 7.52 -7.56 -1.86
CA LEU A 8 7.02 -6.21 -1.57
C LEU A 8 5.59 -6.27 -1.06
N VAL A 9 4.77 -7.18 -1.58
CA VAL A 9 3.45 -7.51 -1.03
C VAL A 9 3.61 -8.69 -0.08
N THR A 10 3.27 -8.51 1.19
CA THR A 10 3.51 -9.52 2.23
C THR A 10 2.27 -10.27 2.65
N LYS A 11 1.09 -9.66 2.51
CA LYS A 11 -0.19 -10.29 2.83
C LYS A 11 -1.33 -9.61 2.07
N VAL A 12 -2.37 -10.38 1.77
CA VAL A 12 -3.68 -9.86 1.34
C VAL A 12 -4.72 -10.41 2.30
N GLU A 13 -5.53 -9.54 2.89
CA GLU A 13 -6.70 -9.90 3.69
C GLU A 13 -7.96 -9.52 2.94
N ILE A 14 -8.94 -10.42 2.97
CA ILE A 14 -10.26 -10.22 2.36
C ILE A 14 -11.29 -10.33 3.49
N ASP A 15 -12.04 -9.26 3.69
CA ASP A 15 -13.20 -9.22 4.56
C ASP A 15 -14.45 -9.26 3.67
N GLU A 16 -15.08 -10.42 3.61
CA GLU A 16 -16.30 -10.64 2.82
C GLU A 16 -17.53 -9.93 3.41
N VAL A 17 -17.53 -9.66 4.73
CA VAL A 17 -18.66 -9.02 5.43
C VAL A 17 -18.65 -7.52 5.16
N GLU A 18 -17.49 -6.89 5.25
CA GLU A 18 -17.30 -5.46 4.95
C GLU A 18 -17.03 -5.18 3.45
N ASN A 19 -16.96 -6.22 2.62
CA ASN A 19 -16.57 -6.15 1.20
C ASN A 19 -15.26 -5.36 0.99
N ARG A 20 -14.27 -5.66 1.84
CA ARG A 20 -13.01 -4.92 1.96
C ARG A 20 -11.81 -5.81 1.67
N VAL A 21 -10.88 -5.29 0.91
CA VAL A 21 -9.60 -5.92 0.62
C VAL A 21 -8.49 -5.06 1.18
N ARG A 22 -7.64 -5.64 2.03
CA ARG A 22 -6.45 -4.98 2.57
C ARG A 22 -5.19 -5.65 2.05
N VAL A 23 -4.33 -4.86 1.41
CA VAL A 23 -3.03 -5.30 0.92
C VAL A 23 -1.94 -4.75 1.84
N TYR A 24 -1.11 -5.65 2.35
CA TYR A 24 0.03 -5.32 3.19
C TYR A 24 1.30 -5.25 2.35
N VAL A 25 2.04 -4.15 2.48
CA VAL A 25 3.29 -3.89 1.76
C VAL A 25 4.47 -3.72 2.70
N ALA A 26 5.66 -4.17 2.30
CA ALA A 26 6.90 -4.07 3.08
C ALA A 26 7.74 -2.85 2.70
N PHE A 27 7.12 -1.67 2.57
CA PHE A 27 7.83 -0.44 2.16
C PHE A 27 8.83 0.02 3.20
N ALA A 28 8.41 0.02 4.47
CA ALA A 28 9.26 0.41 5.59
C ALA A 28 10.45 -0.55 5.78
N ARG A 29 10.24 -1.87 5.62
CA ARG A 29 11.34 -2.85 5.74
C ARG A 29 12.41 -2.69 4.67
N ASN A 30 11.98 -2.37 3.45
CA ASN A 30 12.87 -2.22 2.30
C ASN A 30 13.43 -0.80 2.14
N THR A 31 13.07 0.13 3.03
CA THR A 31 13.56 1.50 3.03
C THR A 31 14.35 1.77 4.30
N PRO A 32 15.68 1.96 4.22
CA PRO A 32 16.50 2.32 5.36
C PRO A 32 15.91 3.51 6.13
N ALA A 33 15.95 3.43 7.48
CA ALA A 33 15.39 4.40 8.41
C ALA A 33 16.21 5.71 8.49
N HIS A 34 16.48 6.32 7.34
CA HIS A 34 17.13 7.62 7.22
C HIS A 34 16.21 8.57 6.42
N PRO A 35 15.94 9.80 6.90
CA PRO A 35 14.97 10.70 6.29
C PRO A 35 15.18 10.95 4.79
N PHE A 36 16.44 11.08 4.38
CA PHE A 36 16.80 11.25 2.97
C PHE A 36 16.40 10.04 2.12
N THR A 37 16.71 8.83 2.57
CA THR A 37 16.41 7.59 1.84
C THR A 37 14.90 7.38 1.72
N MET A 38 14.15 7.71 2.78
CA MET A 38 12.69 7.71 2.72
C MET A 38 12.16 8.68 1.66
N ALA A 39 12.66 9.93 1.65
CA ALA A 39 12.22 10.93 0.68
C ALA A 39 12.52 10.53 -0.77
N VAL A 40 13.66 9.87 -1.02
CA VAL A 40 14.03 9.42 -2.37
C VAL A 40 13.20 8.22 -2.82
N ASN A 41 12.80 7.34 -1.89
CA ASN A 41 11.96 6.17 -2.19
C ASN A 41 10.46 6.49 -2.26
N TRP A 42 10.01 7.57 -1.62
CA TRP A 42 8.60 7.96 -1.56
C TRP A 42 7.93 8.08 -2.94
N PRO A 43 8.53 8.73 -3.97
CA PRO A 43 7.93 8.80 -5.30
C PRO A 43 7.71 7.42 -5.95
N LEU A 44 8.63 6.48 -5.71
CA LEU A 44 8.49 5.12 -6.21
C LEU A 44 7.36 4.38 -5.50
N GLN A 45 7.31 4.47 -4.17
CA GLN A 45 6.24 3.89 -3.35
C GLN A 45 4.86 4.44 -3.75
N ALA A 46 4.75 5.76 -3.90
CA ALA A 46 3.52 6.42 -4.35
C ALA A 46 3.11 5.98 -5.76
N LYS A 47 4.07 5.78 -6.67
CA LYS A 47 3.79 5.24 -8.01
C LYS A 47 3.23 3.82 -7.94
N ILE A 48 3.84 2.95 -7.13
CA ILE A 48 3.39 1.56 -6.96
C ILE A 48 1.95 1.54 -6.42
N VAL A 49 1.69 2.30 -5.36
CA VAL A 49 0.35 2.44 -4.75
C VAL A 49 -0.66 2.91 -5.78
N ARG A 50 -0.35 3.96 -6.55
CA ARG A 50 -1.25 4.48 -7.60
C ARG A 50 -1.58 3.44 -8.66
N GLU A 51 -0.59 2.68 -9.12
CA GLU A 51 -0.82 1.62 -10.11
C GLU A 51 -1.65 0.47 -9.54
N MET A 52 -1.44 0.11 -8.26
CA MET A 52 -2.27 -0.88 -7.58
C MET A 52 -3.73 -0.43 -7.48
N VAL A 53 -3.97 0.80 -7.03
CA VAL A 53 -5.30 1.39 -6.93
C VAL A 53 -5.98 1.37 -8.29
N LYS A 54 -5.33 1.90 -9.33
CA LYS A 54 -5.85 1.92 -10.70
C LYS A 54 -6.27 0.54 -11.23
N VAL A 55 -5.59 -0.53 -10.82
CA VAL A 55 -5.88 -1.90 -11.28
C VAL A 55 -6.98 -2.58 -10.45
N LEU A 56 -7.11 -2.21 -9.18
CA LEU A 56 -7.93 -2.92 -8.19
C LEU A 56 -9.21 -2.19 -7.78
N GLU A 57 -9.23 -0.86 -7.82
CA GLU A 57 -10.34 0.01 -7.42
C GLU A 57 -11.68 -0.44 -7.99
N ASP A 58 -11.76 -0.66 -9.30
CA ASP A 58 -13.01 -1.08 -9.97
C ASP A 58 -13.36 -2.56 -9.77
N LYS A 59 -12.51 -3.34 -9.09
CA LYS A 59 -12.64 -4.79 -8.94
C LYS A 59 -12.99 -5.24 -7.53
N VAL A 60 -12.79 -4.38 -6.54
CA VAL A 60 -13.03 -4.68 -5.12
C VAL A 60 -13.96 -3.63 -4.53
N GLY A 61 -14.69 -3.97 -3.46
CA GLY A 61 -15.59 -3.01 -2.83
C GLY A 61 -14.87 -1.83 -2.19
N TYR A 62 -14.00 -2.12 -1.22
CA TYR A 62 -13.16 -1.13 -0.56
C TYR A 62 -11.71 -1.61 -0.51
N LEU A 63 -10.78 -0.81 -1.01
CA LEU A 63 -9.36 -1.14 -1.06
C LEU A 63 -8.58 -0.37 0.00
N GLU A 64 -7.74 -1.09 0.74
CA GLU A 64 -6.74 -0.49 1.61
C GLU A 64 -5.35 -0.99 1.28
N ILE A 65 -4.37 -0.10 1.31
CA ILE A 65 -2.95 -0.43 1.17
C ILE A 65 -2.23 0.07 2.40
N VAL A 66 -1.59 -0.84 3.14
CA VAL A 66 -1.06 -0.58 4.48
C VAL A 66 0.36 -1.16 4.59
N ASP A 67 1.26 -0.46 5.28
CA ASP A 67 2.58 -1.01 5.59
C ASP A 67 2.47 -2.16 6.60
N ASP A 68 3.18 -3.26 6.36
CA ASP A 68 3.12 -4.46 7.19
C ASP A 68 3.81 -4.34 8.56
N THR A 69 4.59 -3.28 8.74
CA THR A 69 5.41 -3.06 9.94
C THR A 69 4.92 -1.85 10.70
N THR A 70 4.75 -0.72 10.03
CA THR A 70 4.32 0.53 10.67
C THR A 70 2.81 0.65 10.77
N LEU A 71 2.06 -0.18 10.03
CA LEU A 71 0.61 -0.06 9.84
C LEU A 71 0.18 1.29 9.27
N GLN A 72 1.12 2.06 8.71
CA GLN A 72 0.82 3.30 8.01
C GLN A 72 -0.03 2.99 6.79
N ARG A 73 -1.13 3.73 6.63
CA ARG A 73 -1.99 3.62 5.46
C ARG A 73 -1.42 4.46 4.31
N TYR A 74 -1.22 3.82 3.17
CA TYR A 74 -0.86 4.46 1.91
C TYR A 74 -2.06 4.73 1.02
N TYR A 75 -3.15 3.98 1.19
CA TYR A 75 -4.41 4.22 0.50
C TYR A 75 -5.62 3.70 1.32
N PRO A 76 -6.75 4.44 1.34
CA PRO A 76 -6.83 5.87 0.99
C PRO A 76 -5.95 6.71 1.91
N LEU A 77 -5.44 7.84 1.43
CA LEU A 77 -4.67 8.76 2.27
C LEU A 77 -5.63 9.39 3.28
N GLU A 78 -5.17 9.61 4.52
CA GLU A 78 -6.03 10.16 5.58
C GLU A 78 -6.60 11.54 5.23
N ASP A 79 -5.89 12.33 4.39
CA ASP A 79 -6.34 13.65 3.93
C ASP A 79 -7.52 13.60 2.93
N ASP A 80 -7.86 12.43 2.35
CA ASP A 80 -9.00 12.29 1.44
C ASP A 80 -10.35 12.12 2.18
N LEU A 81 -10.34 12.11 3.53
CA LEU A 81 -11.53 11.94 4.38
C LEU A 81 -12.11 13.27 4.90
N GLU A 82 -11.50 14.41 4.59
CA GLU A 82 -12.05 15.75 4.87
C GLU A 82 -12.59 16.41 3.59
N VAL A 83 -13.82 16.06 3.19
CA VAL A 83 -14.63 16.83 2.22
C VAL A 83 -16.06 16.95 2.71
#